data_AF-A0A8H5HG44-F1
#
_entry.id   AF-A0A8H5HG44-F1
#
_cell.length_a   1.000
_cell.length_b   1.000
_cell.length_c   1.000
_cell.angle_alpha   90.00
_cell.angle_beta   90.00
_cell.angle_gamma   90.00
#
_symmetry.space_group_name_H-M   'P 1'
#
loop_
_entity.id
_entity.type
_entity.pdbx_description
1 polymer ?
#
loop_
_entity_poly.entity_id
_entity_poly.type
_entity_poly.pdbx_seq_one_letter_code
_entity_poly.pdbx_strand_id
1 'polypeptide(L)'
;MCPYRFVWTIPELNVYWGQCLLAAVTIAKSVEYAFNKEGMLKVGETRPGEMKVKGKGVANGQIHPAVRRGNHYIPSGLYDAIELMHTLRGLQWKFGRGVHIPKPTRPLERDKFLQATLVSFIQNCLLVDFLESAIKLFPGVGSPMGGSMFYPDLQPFWRYTVSTLIHMLTGSAILSGFGMVYDLVTLIAVGCFDSSPSSWPPVTDHPWCADSMHALWSKHWHQLLRQTFLVLGGYPGKWLAGDLGMLFGTFIASGLFHECAMYSMGRGFDHTVSLFFTMQGPILVLERVWRKVTGRRVGGLFGRLWVYSILFLWAQLMVNAWHRRGLGGGMVITIPQPCQAAIPSNRA
;
A
#
# COMPACT_ATOMS: atom_id res chain seq x y z
N MET A 1 5.35 30.37 -9.93
CA MET A 1 6.57 29.65 -9.50
C MET A 1 6.64 29.71 -7.97
N CYS A 2 6.13 28.69 -7.28
CA CYS A 2 6.42 28.52 -5.85
C CYS A 2 7.78 27.81 -5.73
N PRO A 3 8.76 28.36 -5.00
CA PRO A 3 9.98 27.62 -4.74
C PRO A 3 9.67 26.60 -3.65
N TYR A 4 9.49 25.34 -4.05
CA TYR A 4 9.59 24.20 -3.13
C TYR A 4 11.04 24.13 -2.63
N ARG A 5 11.39 24.97 -1.66
CA ARG A 5 12.69 24.95 -0.97
C ARG A 5 12.64 24.11 0.31
N PHE A 6 11.81 23.06 0.31
CA PHE A 6 11.94 21.89 1.17
C PHE A 6 12.64 20.77 0.40
N VAL A 7 13.63 21.12 -0.42
CA VAL A 7 14.59 20.14 -0.93
C VAL A 7 15.37 19.68 0.28
N TRP A 8 15.22 18.41 0.64
CA TRP A 8 16.14 17.74 1.55
C TRP A 8 17.56 18.16 1.17
N THR A 9 18.26 18.83 2.07
CA THR A 9 19.58 19.42 1.80
C THR A 9 20.61 18.36 1.41
N ILE A 10 20.30 17.09 1.69
CA ILE A 10 21.05 15.91 1.29
C ILE A 10 20.06 14.97 0.58
N PRO A 11 19.87 15.09 -0.75
CA PRO A 11 18.96 14.26 -1.54
C PRO A 11 19.16 12.75 -1.31
N GLU A 12 20.38 12.34 -0.97
CA GLU A 12 20.77 10.96 -0.70
C GLU A 12 20.12 10.37 0.57
N LEU A 13 19.65 11.22 1.49
CA LEU A 13 18.94 10.80 2.71
C LEU A 13 17.43 10.69 2.49
N ASN A 14 16.92 11.16 1.34
CA ASN A 14 15.50 11.23 1.11
C ASN A 14 14.96 9.92 0.51
N VAL A 15 13.86 9.45 1.10
CA VAL A 15 13.05 8.35 0.57
C VAL A 15 12.08 8.94 -0.46
N TYR A 16 12.59 9.35 -1.63
CA TYR A 16 11.76 9.81 -2.76
C TYR A 16 10.74 8.76 -3.23
N TRP A 17 10.95 7.50 -2.84
CA TRP A 17 10.06 6.37 -3.10
C TRP A 17 8.59 6.70 -2.83
N GLY A 18 8.25 7.25 -1.65
CA GLY A 18 6.86 7.57 -1.30
C GLY A 18 6.22 8.61 -2.22
N GLN A 19 6.98 9.65 -2.61
CA GLN A 19 6.52 10.69 -3.53
C GLN A 19 6.30 10.14 -4.93
N CYS A 20 7.19 9.25 -5.39
CA CYS A 20 7.05 8.61 -6.70
C CYS A 20 5.83 7.67 -6.74
N LEU A 21 5.57 6.90 -5.67
CA LEU A 21 4.35 6.09 -5.56
C LEU A 21 3.09 6.98 -5.65
N LEU A 22 3.07 8.11 -4.93
CA LEU A 22 1.95 9.06 -4.98
C LEU A 22 1.76 9.67 -6.38
N ALA A 23 2.85 10.02 -7.06
CA ALA A 23 2.80 10.51 -8.44
C ALA A 23 2.21 9.46 -9.39
N ALA A 24 2.67 8.21 -9.29
CA ALA A 24 2.16 7.11 -10.12
C ALA A 24 0.68 6.80 -9.85
N VAL A 25 0.23 6.88 -8.59
CA VAL A 25 -1.21 6.78 -8.24
C VAL A 25 -1.99 7.92 -8.87
N THR A 26 -1.47 9.15 -8.81
CA THR A 26 -2.12 10.34 -9.39
C THR A 26 -2.28 10.19 -10.89
N ILE A 27 -1.23 9.75 -11.59
CA ILE A 27 -1.27 9.48 -13.03
C ILE A 27 -2.33 8.42 -13.34
N ALA A 28 -2.35 7.30 -12.62
CA ALA A 28 -3.33 6.24 -12.84
C ALA A 28 -4.77 6.74 -12.67
N LYS A 29 -5.03 7.57 -11.66
CA LYS A 29 -6.35 8.20 -11.47
C LYS A 29 -6.71 9.13 -12.61
N SER A 30 -5.78 9.98 -13.06
CA SER A 30 -6.03 10.86 -14.20
C SER A 30 -6.37 10.08 -15.46
N VAL A 31 -5.65 8.98 -15.72
CA VAL A 31 -5.95 8.06 -16.84
C VAL A 31 -7.34 7.45 -16.65
N GLU A 32 -7.66 6.93 -15.47
CA GLU A 32 -8.98 6.36 -15.19
C GLU A 32 -10.10 7.36 -15.45
N TYR A 33 -10.00 8.59 -14.95
CA TYR A 33 -11.05 9.59 -15.10
C TYR A 33 -11.18 10.10 -16.53
N ALA A 34 -10.09 10.11 -17.30
CA ALA A 34 -10.12 10.46 -18.71
C ALA A 34 -10.85 9.40 -19.56
N PHE A 35 -10.65 8.11 -19.27
CA PHE A 35 -11.18 7.02 -20.10
C PHE A 35 -12.43 6.33 -19.55
N ASN A 36 -12.73 6.49 -18.26
CA ASN A 36 -13.89 5.90 -17.60
C ASN A 36 -14.80 7.00 -17.04
N LYS A 37 -15.83 7.35 -17.81
CA LYS A 37 -16.85 8.34 -17.40
C LYS A 37 -17.55 7.98 -16.09
N GLU A 38 -17.63 6.69 -15.76
CA GLU A 38 -18.20 6.23 -14.49
C GLU A 38 -17.20 6.22 -13.33
N GLY A 39 -15.91 6.41 -13.60
CA GLY A 39 -14.83 6.42 -12.59
C GLY A 39 -14.96 7.57 -11.59
N MET A 40 -15.73 8.61 -11.92
CA MET A 40 -16.00 9.76 -11.05
C MET A 40 -17.42 9.76 -10.49
N LEU A 41 -18.14 8.63 -10.54
CA LEU A 41 -19.52 8.57 -10.03
C LEU A 41 -19.57 7.79 -8.72
N LYS A 42 -20.36 8.30 -7.76
CA LYS A 42 -20.69 7.54 -6.56
C LYS A 42 -21.65 6.39 -6.89
N VAL A 43 -21.67 5.39 -6.01
CA VAL A 43 -22.56 4.25 -6.15
C VAL A 43 -24.02 4.73 -6.07
N GLY A 44 -24.75 4.59 -7.18
CA GLY A 44 -26.14 5.03 -7.29
C GLY A 44 -26.32 6.31 -8.12
N GLU A 45 -25.24 7.01 -8.45
CA GLU A 45 -25.29 8.20 -9.29
C GLU A 45 -25.38 7.85 -10.78
N THR A 46 -26.20 8.62 -11.50
CA THR A 46 -26.25 8.65 -12.97
C THR A 46 -25.38 9.75 -13.55
N ARG A 47 -25.25 10.86 -12.82
CA ARG A 47 -24.33 11.99 -13.09
C ARG A 47 -23.80 12.50 -11.74
N PRO A 48 -22.69 13.25 -11.70
CA PRO A 48 -22.17 13.79 -10.45
C PRO A 48 -23.27 14.55 -9.68
N GLY A 49 -23.60 14.11 -8.47
CA GLY A 49 -24.65 14.69 -7.64
C GLY A 49 -26.10 14.30 -7.98
N GLU A 50 -26.35 13.60 -9.10
CA GLU A 50 -27.67 13.11 -9.48
C GLU A 50 -27.82 11.62 -9.13
N MET A 51 -28.62 11.33 -8.10
CA MET A 51 -28.94 9.96 -7.69
C MET A 51 -30.03 9.38 -8.59
N LYS A 52 -29.85 8.11 -9.00
CA LYS A 52 -30.94 7.36 -9.66
C LYS A 52 -32.10 7.22 -8.68
N VAL A 53 -33.25 7.82 -9.00
CA VAL A 53 -34.48 7.65 -8.22
C VAL A 53 -34.76 6.14 -8.13
N LYS A 54 -34.90 5.61 -6.91
CA LYS A 54 -35.14 4.18 -6.66
C LYS A 54 -36.43 3.75 -7.35
N GLY A 55 -36.30 3.07 -8.50
CA GLY A 55 -37.25 2.03 -8.86
C GLY A 55 -37.13 0.90 -7.83
N LYS A 56 -38.25 0.42 -7.30
CA LYS A 56 -38.31 -0.70 -6.35
C LYS A 56 -37.53 -1.91 -6.92
N GLY A 57 -36.39 -2.25 -6.33
CA GLY A 57 -35.77 -3.54 -6.61
C GLY A 57 -34.26 -3.63 -6.38
N VAL A 58 -33.89 -4.67 -5.62
CA VAL A 58 -32.56 -5.25 -5.46
C VAL A 58 -31.63 -4.57 -4.46
N ALA A 59 -31.89 -4.87 -3.18
CA ALA A 59 -30.85 -4.97 -2.17
C ALA A 59 -30.03 -6.24 -2.42
N ASN A 60 -28.71 -6.11 -2.54
CA ASN A 60 -27.79 -7.19 -2.23
C ASN A 60 -26.49 -6.60 -1.67
N GLY A 61 -26.25 -6.89 -0.39
CA GLY A 61 -24.95 -6.75 0.28
C GLY A 61 -24.54 -5.35 0.72
N GLN A 62 -24.89 -4.98 1.95
CA GLN A 62 -24.23 -3.96 2.80
C GLN A 62 -23.70 -2.72 2.07
N ILE A 63 -24.56 -2.02 1.33
CA ILE A 63 -24.30 -0.63 0.99
C ILE A 63 -24.68 0.15 2.25
N HIS A 64 -23.69 0.60 3.03
CA HIS A 64 -23.94 1.65 4.01
C HIS A 64 -24.70 2.77 3.30
N PRO A 65 -25.87 3.19 3.79
CA PRO A 65 -26.64 4.26 3.16
C PRO A 65 -25.70 5.44 2.92
N ALA A 66 -25.81 6.09 1.76
CA ALA A 66 -25.04 7.28 1.42
C ALA A 66 -24.97 8.17 2.66
N VAL A 67 -23.77 8.28 3.25
CA VAL A 67 -23.57 8.97 4.52
C VAL A 67 -24.11 10.38 4.33
N ARG A 68 -25.05 10.78 5.20
CA ARG A 68 -25.61 12.13 5.19
C ARG A 68 -24.45 13.13 5.27
N ARG A 69 -24.44 14.08 4.32
CA ARG A 69 -23.50 15.19 4.24
C ARG A 69 -23.61 15.99 5.55
N GLY A 70 -22.60 15.90 6.42
CA GLY A 70 -22.61 16.54 7.73
C GLY A 70 -22.20 18.01 7.70
N ASN A 71 -21.36 18.41 6.74
CA ASN A 71 -20.73 19.72 6.76
C ASN A 71 -21.32 20.68 5.71
N HIS A 72 -22.12 21.64 6.14
CA HIS A 72 -22.78 22.63 5.27
C HIS A 72 -21.84 23.68 4.66
N TYR A 73 -20.59 23.78 5.17
CA TYR A 73 -19.67 24.86 4.80
C TYR A 73 -18.85 24.62 3.52
N ILE A 74 -18.73 23.37 3.05
CA ILE A 74 -17.96 23.04 1.84
C ILE A 74 -18.96 22.70 0.72
N PRO A 75 -18.90 23.36 -0.45
CA PRO A 75 -19.73 22.99 -1.60
C PRO A 75 -19.57 21.50 -1.93
N SER A 76 -20.68 20.80 -2.13
CA SER A 76 -20.66 19.33 -2.28
C SER A 76 -19.77 18.86 -3.42
N GLY A 77 -19.72 19.59 -4.54
CA GLY A 77 -18.84 19.26 -5.66
C GLY A 77 -17.35 19.37 -5.31
N LEU A 78 -16.97 20.35 -4.48
CA LEU A 78 -15.59 20.49 -4.02
C LEU A 78 -15.23 19.37 -3.03
N TYR A 79 -16.13 19.03 -2.11
CA TYR A 79 -15.95 17.89 -1.21
C TYR A 79 -15.78 16.58 -1.99
N ASP A 80 -16.67 16.32 -2.94
CA ASP A 80 -16.62 15.11 -3.78
C ASP A 80 -15.34 15.06 -4.61
N ALA A 81 -14.85 16.19 -5.14
CA ALA A 81 -13.58 16.27 -5.85
C ALA A 81 -12.38 15.98 -4.93
N ILE A 82 -12.35 16.57 -3.72
CA ILE A 82 -11.30 16.30 -2.73
C ILE A 82 -11.33 14.82 -2.32
N GLU A 83 -12.51 14.28 -2.04
CA GLU A 83 -12.67 12.87 -1.70
C GLU A 83 -12.17 11.97 -2.84
N LEU A 84 -12.56 12.27 -4.09
CA LEU A 84 -12.15 11.53 -5.27
C LEU A 84 -10.62 11.58 -5.49
N MET A 85 -9.98 12.73 -5.26
CA MET A 85 -8.53 12.86 -5.35
C MET A 85 -7.81 11.97 -4.33
N HIS A 86 -8.31 11.86 -3.10
CA HIS A 86 -7.62 11.16 -2.00
C HIS A 86 -8.07 9.72 -1.79
N THR A 87 -9.26 9.32 -2.27
CA THR A 87 -9.78 7.96 -2.06
C THR A 87 -9.02 6.94 -2.91
N LEU A 88 -8.20 6.11 -2.27
CA LEU A 88 -7.42 5.07 -2.97
C LEU A 88 -8.25 3.81 -3.25
N ARG A 89 -9.13 3.43 -2.30
CA ARG A 89 -10.00 2.25 -2.41
C ARG A 89 -11.29 2.51 -3.20
N GLY A 90 -11.68 3.79 -3.37
CA GLY A 90 -12.96 4.12 -3.99
C GLY A 90 -14.16 3.66 -3.17
N LEU A 91 -14.06 3.66 -1.83
CA LEU A 91 -15.21 3.34 -0.98
C LEU A 91 -16.34 4.33 -1.30
N GLN A 92 -17.54 3.83 -1.62
CA GLN A 92 -18.70 4.62 -2.12
C GLN A 92 -18.63 5.07 -3.60
N TRP A 93 -17.55 4.80 -4.32
CA TRP A 93 -17.40 5.13 -5.74
C TRP A 93 -17.60 3.89 -6.62
N LYS A 94 -18.09 4.08 -7.85
CA LYS A 94 -18.37 2.95 -8.77
C LYS A 94 -17.11 2.14 -9.08
N PHE A 95 -15.94 2.78 -9.20
CA PHE A 95 -14.68 2.08 -9.46
C PHE A 95 -14.20 1.21 -8.29
N GLY A 96 -14.60 1.53 -7.05
CA GLY A 96 -14.28 0.74 -5.85
C GLY A 96 -15.20 -0.46 -5.62
N ARG A 97 -16.13 -0.76 -6.55
CA ARG A 97 -17.05 -1.90 -6.40
C ARG A 97 -16.28 -3.23 -6.36
N GLY A 98 -16.67 -4.08 -5.42
CA GLY A 98 -16.07 -5.40 -5.23
C GLY A 98 -14.75 -5.39 -4.46
N VAL A 99 -14.28 -4.23 -3.97
CA VAL A 99 -13.15 -4.15 -3.04
C VAL A 99 -13.56 -4.80 -1.71
N HIS A 100 -12.67 -5.64 -1.17
CA HIS A 100 -12.86 -6.19 0.17
C HIS A 100 -12.72 -5.11 1.22
N ILE A 101 -13.69 -5.04 2.14
CA ILE A 101 -13.70 -4.13 3.27
C ILE A 101 -13.49 -4.96 4.55
N PRO A 102 -12.35 -4.78 5.26
CA PRO A 102 -12.14 -5.44 6.54
C PRO A 102 -13.20 -5.06 7.56
N LYS A 103 -13.49 -5.96 8.49
CA LYS A 103 -14.46 -5.69 9.57
C LYS A 103 -13.95 -4.54 10.44
N PRO A 104 -14.83 -3.62 10.89
CA PRO A 104 -14.43 -2.57 11.81
C PRO A 104 -13.82 -3.13 13.10
N THR A 105 -12.66 -2.62 13.49
CA THR A 105 -11.96 -2.99 14.74
C THR A 105 -12.04 -1.89 15.82
N ARG A 106 -12.61 -0.73 15.46
CA ARG A 106 -12.74 0.46 16.32
C ARG A 106 -14.22 0.77 16.57
N PRO A 107 -14.58 1.40 17.72
CA PRO A 107 -15.94 1.90 17.95
C PRO A 107 -16.35 2.88 16.84
N LEU A 108 -17.60 2.86 16.39
CA LEU A 108 -18.08 3.76 15.33
C LEU A 108 -18.62 5.10 15.84
N GLU A 109 -18.73 5.26 17.16
CA GLU A 109 -19.05 6.55 17.80
C GLU A 109 -17.86 7.51 17.63
N ARG A 110 -18.12 8.73 17.14
CA ARG A 110 -17.07 9.65 16.64
C ARG A 110 -15.94 9.90 17.65
N ASP A 111 -16.26 10.24 18.89
CA ASP A 111 -15.24 10.60 19.89
C ASP A 111 -14.38 9.40 20.28
N LYS A 112 -15.03 8.24 20.50
CA LYS A 112 -14.34 6.98 20.79
C LYS A 112 -13.52 6.49 19.60
N PHE A 113 -14.02 6.70 18.38
CA PHE A 113 -13.30 6.38 17.15
C PHE A 113 -12.03 7.23 17.01
N LEU A 114 -12.13 8.54 17.25
CA LEU A 114 -10.99 9.46 17.23
C LEU A 114 -9.97 9.10 18.29
N GLN A 115 -10.40 8.81 19.51
CA GLN A 115 -9.52 8.36 20.59
C GLN A 115 -8.79 7.06 20.21
N ALA A 116 -9.51 6.04 19.74
CA ALA A 116 -8.93 4.77 19.32
C ALA A 116 -7.96 4.94 18.14
N THR A 117 -8.29 5.83 17.20
CA THR A 117 -7.43 6.15 16.04
C THR A 117 -6.18 6.91 16.48
N LEU A 118 -6.27 7.83 17.44
CA LEU A 118 -5.10 8.55 17.98
C LEU A 118 -4.15 7.60 18.71
N VAL A 119 -4.68 6.69 19.52
CA VAL A 119 -3.86 5.65 20.19
C VAL A 119 -3.18 4.77 19.15
N SER A 120 -3.91 4.29 18.14
CA SER A 120 -3.37 3.49 17.04
C SER A 120 -2.30 4.25 16.25
N PHE A 121 -2.50 5.54 15.98
CA PHE A 121 -1.52 6.41 15.33
C PHE A 121 -0.22 6.48 16.14
N ILE A 122 -0.29 6.80 17.43
CA ILE A 122 0.88 6.89 18.31
C ILE A 122 1.61 5.54 18.39
N GLN A 123 0.87 4.44 18.54
CA GLN A 123 1.44 3.09 18.55
C GLN A 123 2.20 2.78 17.26
N ASN A 124 1.61 3.08 16.11
CA ASN A 124 2.25 2.86 14.82
C ASN A 124 3.45 3.78 14.62
N CYS A 125 3.41 5.05 15.05
CA CYS A 125 4.57 5.95 15.02
C CYS A 125 5.75 5.38 15.83
N LEU A 126 5.51 5.01 17.10
CA LEU A 126 6.55 4.47 17.96
C LEU A 126 7.10 3.14 17.43
N LEU A 127 6.23 2.30 16.87
CA LEU A 127 6.63 1.02 16.29
C LEU A 127 7.46 1.21 15.03
N VAL A 128 7.08 2.12 14.13
CA VAL A 128 7.89 2.46 12.94
C VAL A 128 9.25 3.01 13.36
N ASP A 129 9.30 3.95 14.29
CA ASP A 129 10.55 4.54 14.80
C ASP A 129 11.49 3.47 15.38
N PHE A 130 10.94 2.58 16.20
CA PHE A 130 11.70 1.45 16.76
C PHE A 130 12.22 0.50 15.67
N LEU A 131 11.35 0.06 14.75
CA LEU A 131 11.72 -0.90 13.70
C LEU A 131 12.75 -0.31 12.72
N GLU A 132 12.58 0.95 12.33
CA GLU A 132 13.52 1.66 11.47
C GLU A 132 14.87 1.85 12.17
N SER A 133 14.87 2.23 13.45
CA SER A 133 16.09 2.32 14.26
C SER A 133 16.80 0.98 14.37
N ALA A 134 16.07 -0.12 14.55
CA ALA A 134 16.63 -1.47 14.58
C ALA A 134 17.25 -1.88 13.23
N ILE A 135 16.60 -1.55 12.10
CA ILE A 135 17.14 -1.78 10.76
C ILE A 135 18.46 -1.02 10.57
N LYS A 136 18.57 0.20 11.11
CA LYS A 136 19.76 1.04 10.99
C LYS A 136 21.00 0.50 11.72
N LEU A 137 20.82 -0.44 12.66
CA LEU A 137 21.94 -1.09 13.34
C LEU A 137 22.68 -2.12 12.46
N PHE A 138 22.08 -2.55 11.35
CA PHE A 138 22.68 -3.55 10.47
C PHE A 138 23.68 -2.90 9.50
N PRO A 139 24.97 -3.33 9.49
CA PRO A 139 26.00 -2.75 8.63
C PRO A 139 25.59 -2.78 7.15
N GLY A 140 25.78 -1.66 6.45
CA GLY A 140 25.40 -1.48 5.05
C GLY A 140 23.89 -1.29 4.83
N VAL A 141 23.05 -2.17 5.39
CA VAL A 141 21.58 -2.11 5.26
C VAL A 141 21.00 -0.81 5.83
N GLY A 142 21.50 -0.39 7.00
CA GLY A 142 21.13 0.88 7.64
C GLY A 142 21.71 2.14 7.00
N SER A 143 22.54 1.99 5.96
CA SER A 143 23.16 3.11 5.28
C SER A 143 22.25 3.65 4.16
N PRO A 144 22.18 4.98 3.97
CA PRO A 144 21.57 5.57 2.78
C PRO A 144 22.25 5.11 1.48
N MET A 145 23.50 4.64 1.56
CA MET A 145 24.18 4.04 0.41
C MET A 145 23.65 2.65 0.04
N GLY A 146 22.94 2.01 0.96
CA GLY A 146 22.40 0.67 0.80
C GLY A 146 23.44 -0.42 1.02
N GLY A 147 22.94 -1.62 1.28
CA GLY A 147 23.75 -2.81 1.51
C GLY A 147 22.95 -4.08 1.34
N SER A 148 23.65 -5.18 1.11
CA SER A 148 23.02 -6.50 1.05
C SER A 148 22.57 -6.94 2.45
N MET A 149 21.36 -7.49 2.56
CA MET A 149 20.90 -8.18 3.78
C MET A 149 21.53 -9.58 3.95
N PHE A 150 22.22 -10.06 2.92
CA PHE A 150 23.00 -11.31 2.95
C PHE A 150 24.48 -10.99 3.18
N TYR A 151 24.97 -11.26 4.39
CA TYR A 151 26.36 -11.06 4.78
C TYR A 151 27.23 -12.26 4.38
N PRO A 152 28.15 -12.13 3.39
CA PRO A 152 28.93 -13.24 2.88
C PRO A 152 29.92 -13.81 3.90
N ASP A 153 30.34 -13.01 4.88
CA ASP A 153 31.31 -13.43 5.90
C ASP A 153 30.67 -14.29 7.01
N LEU A 154 29.32 -14.33 7.09
CA LEU A 154 28.60 -15.21 8.02
C LEU A 154 28.45 -16.61 7.45
N GLN A 155 28.52 -17.61 8.35
CA GLN A 155 28.14 -18.99 8.04
C GLN A 155 26.68 -19.06 7.55
N PRO A 156 26.31 -20.04 6.69
CA PRO A 156 25.00 -20.07 6.03
C PRO A 156 23.82 -19.92 6.99
N PHE A 157 23.82 -20.65 8.12
CA PHE A 157 22.76 -20.59 9.11
C PHE A 157 22.54 -19.16 9.67
N TRP A 158 23.62 -18.50 10.09
CA TRP A 158 23.56 -17.13 10.62
C TRP A 158 23.24 -16.10 9.54
N ARG A 159 23.76 -16.27 8.32
CA ARG A 159 23.46 -15.41 7.18
C ARG A 159 21.96 -15.34 6.89
N TYR A 160 21.30 -16.51 6.79
CA TYR A 160 19.87 -16.56 6.50
C TYR A 160 19.01 -16.17 7.71
N THR A 161 19.47 -16.44 8.94
CA THR A 161 18.81 -15.95 10.15
C THR A 161 18.78 -14.42 10.19
N VAL A 162 19.92 -13.76 9.97
CA VAL A 162 20.03 -12.29 9.96
C VAL A 162 19.22 -11.69 8.81
N SER A 163 19.33 -12.25 7.60
CA SER A 163 18.53 -11.83 6.44
C SER A 163 17.02 -11.91 6.75
N THR A 164 16.56 -13.04 7.32
CA THR A 164 15.15 -13.22 7.68
C THR A 164 14.69 -12.24 8.75
N LEU A 165 15.55 -11.93 9.74
CA LEU A 165 15.26 -10.92 10.74
C LEU A 165 15.09 -9.53 10.11
N ILE A 166 16.03 -9.09 9.27
CA ILE A 166 15.95 -7.81 8.54
C ILE A 166 14.67 -7.76 7.69
N HIS A 167 14.35 -8.87 7.01
CA HIS A 167 13.11 -9.00 6.22
C HIS A 167 11.85 -8.78 7.07
N MET A 168 11.77 -9.44 8.23
CA MET A 168 10.65 -9.29 9.17
C MET A 168 10.52 -7.87 9.70
N LEU A 169 11.64 -7.26 10.10
CA LEU A 169 11.67 -5.87 10.58
C LEU A 169 11.16 -4.93 9.49
N THR A 170 11.63 -5.10 8.24
CA THR A 170 11.24 -4.27 7.10
C THR A 170 9.76 -4.42 6.77
N GLY A 171 9.26 -5.67 6.67
CA GLY A 171 7.85 -5.93 6.40
C GLY A 171 6.94 -5.38 7.49
N SER A 172 7.35 -5.51 8.76
CA SER A 172 6.63 -4.94 9.90
C SER A 172 6.62 -3.41 9.86
N ALA A 173 7.75 -2.78 9.52
CA ALA A 173 7.85 -1.32 9.41
C ALA A 173 6.94 -0.80 8.30
N ILE A 174 6.85 -1.49 7.16
CA ILE A 174 5.93 -1.14 6.07
C ILE A 174 4.46 -1.25 6.51
N LEU A 175 4.08 -2.34 7.18
CA LEU A 175 2.71 -2.53 7.67
C LEU A 175 2.32 -1.47 8.70
N SER A 176 3.19 -1.20 9.68
CA SER A 176 2.97 -0.14 10.68
C SER A 176 3.00 1.25 10.04
N GLY A 177 3.83 1.47 9.02
CA GLY A 177 3.86 2.72 8.25
C GLY A 177 2.55 2.99 7.51
N PHE A 178 1.95 1.95 6.89
CA PHE A 178 0.60 2.08 6.32
C PHE A 178 -0.43 2.42 7.38
N GLY A 179 -0.37 1.77 8.56
CA GLY A 179 -1.25 2.08 9.69
C GLY A 179 -1.10 3.53 10.16
N MET A 180 0.14 3.98 10.36
CA MET A 180 0.49 5.34 10.78
C MET A 180 -0.08 6.39 9.83
N VAL A 181 0.22 6.29 8.53
CA VAL A 181 -0.24 7.28 7.54
C VAL A 181 -1.77 7.23 7.40
N TYR A 182 -2.35 6.03 7.40
CA TYR A 182 -3.80 5.88 7.32
C TYR A 182 -4.51 6.51 8.52
N ASP A 183 -3.99 6.30 9.74
CA ASP A 183 -4.56 6.86 10.96
C ASP A 183 -4.41 8.39 11.02
N LEU A 184 -3.28 8.94 10.56
CA LEU A 184 -3.10 10.40 10.46
C LEU A 184 -4.15 11.04 9.54
N VAL A 185 -4.32 10.48 8.35
CA VAL A 185 -5.32 10.97 7.38
C VAL A 185 -6.73 10.80 7.95
N THR A 186 -6.99 9.69 8.65
CA THR A 186 -8.27 9.41 9.31
C THR A 186 -8.58 10.46 10.40
N LEU A 187 -7.62 10.80 11.25
CA LEU A 187 -7.77 11.81 12.30
C LEU A 187 -8.12 13.18 11.71
N ILE A 188 -7.41 13.58 10.65
CA ILE A 188 -7.68 14.84 9.95
C ILE A 188 -9.08 14.80 9.32
N ALA A 189 -9.44 13.72 8.62
CA ALA A 189 -10.72 13.63 7.94
C ALA A 189 -11.94 13.58 8.88
N VAL A 190 -11.88 12.76 9.93
CA VAL A 190 -13.00 12.60 10.89
C VAL A 190 -13.03 13.76 11.89
N GLY A 191 -11.86 14.25 12.31
CA GLY A 191 -11.73 15.34 13.27
C GLY A 191 -12.02 16.70 12.67
N CYS A 192 -11.39 17.04 11.55
CA CYS A 192 -11.46 18.38 10.96
C CYS A 192 -12.51 18.51 9.85
N PHE A 193 -12.80 17.44 9.10
CA PHE A 193 -13.69 17.49 7.93
C PHE A 193 -15.04 16.78 8.14
N ASP A 194 -15.34 16.34 9.36
CA ASP A 194 -16.59 15.67 9.72
C ASP A 194 -16.90 14.42 8.86
N SER A 195 -15.84 13.72 8.42
CA SER A 195 -15.99 12.44 7.74
C SER A 195 -16.56 11.39 8.70
N SER A 196 -17.47 10.53 8.22
CA SER A 196 -18.04 9.48 9.06
C SER A 196 -16.99 8.42 9.42
N PRO A 197 -16.89 7.99 10.69
CA PRO A 197 -16.05 6.85 11.11
C PRO A 197 -16.22 5.59 10.26
N SER A 198 -17.44 5.31 9.79
CA SER A 198 -17.73 4.14 8.95
C SER A 198 -17.05 4.18 7.57
N SER A 199 -16.64 5.36 7.10
CA SER A 199 -15.91 5.53 5.84
C SER A 199 -14.42 5.21 5.97
N TRP A 200 -13.93 4.95 7.19
CA TRP A 200 -12.53 4.68 7.48
C TRP A 200 -12.30 3.27 8.05
N PRO A 201 -12.66 2.20 7.32
CA PRO A 201 -12.43 0.83 7.76
C PRO A 201 -10.92 0.51 7.75
N PRO A 202 -10.46 -0.51 8.50
CA PRO A 202 -9.04 -0.88 8.55
C PRO A 202 -8.40 -1.02 7.17
N VAL A 203 -7.13 -0.62 7.04
CA VAL A 203 -6.39 -0.64 5.78
C VAL A 203 -6.01 -2.06 5.34
N THR A 204 -5.69 -2.90 6.32
CA THR A 204 -5.40 -4.34 6.18
C THR A 204 -6.34 -5.12 7.11
N ASP A 205 -6.52 -6.40 6.82
CA ASP A 205 -7.13 -7.34 7.75
C ASP A 205 -6.01 -8.02 8.55
N HIS A 206 -5.87 -9.35 8.53
CA HIS A 206 -4.74 -10.06 9.15
C HIS A 206 -3.85 -10.76 8.10
N PRO A 207 -2.87 -10.06 7.48
CA PRO A 207 -1.94 -10.65 6.49
C PRO A 207 -1.27 -11.93 6.96
N TRP A 208 -0.88 -11.98 8.23
CA TRP A 208 -0.20 -13.10 8.86
C TRP A 208 -1.04 -14.38 8.92
N CYS A 209 -2.37 -14.25 8.88
CA CYS A 209 -3.29 -15.38 8.97
C CYS A 209 -3.61 -16.01 7.62
N ALA A 210 -3.18 -15.39 6.50
CA ALA A 210 -3.47 -15.86 5.16
C ALA A 210 -3.01 -17.30 4.93
N ASP A 211 -3.89 -18.10 4.34
CA ASP A 211 -3.68 -19.52 4.06
C ASP A 211 -3.71 -19.84 2.55
N SER A 212 -3.77 -18.80 1.71
CA SER A 212 -3.54 -18.88 0.27
C SER A 212 -3.08 -17.53 -0.23
N MET A 213 -2.34 -17.51 -1.34
CA MET A 213 -1.91 -16.28 -1.98
C MET A 213 -3.10 -15.52 -2.55
N HIS A 214 -4.14 -16.22 -2.98
CA HIS A 214 -5.40 -15.59 -3.35
C HIS A 214 -6.02 -14.83 -2.17
N ALA A 215 -6.13 -15.44 -0.98
CA ALA A 215 -6.67 -14.77 0.20
C ALA A 215 -5.78 -13.61 0.66
N LEU A 216 -4.45 -13.78 0.61
CA LEU A 216 -3.50 -12.73 0.93
C LEU A 216 -3.76 -11.48 0.09
N TRP A 217 -3.70 -11.58 -1.24
CA TRP A 217 -3.81 -10.40 -2.11
C TRP A 217 -5.23 -9.84 -2.25
N SER A 218 -6.27 -10.68 -2.12
CA SER A 218 -7.66 -10.23 -2.32
C SER A 218 -8.36 -9.75 -1.05
N LYS A 219 -7.87 -10.12 0.13
CA LYS A 219 -8.53 -9.82 1.41
C LYS A 219 -7.58 -9.30 2.47
N HIS A 220 -6.49 -10.01 2.72
CA HIS A 220 -5.70 -9.75 3.93
C HIS A 220 -4.71 -8.59 3.77
N TRP A 221 -4.14 -8.45 2.56
CA TRP A 221 -3.27 -7.34 2.18
C TRP A 221 -4.08 -6.08 1.83
N HIS A 222 -3.43 -4.91 1.91
CA HIS A 222 -4.09 -3.64 1.66
C HIS A 222 -4.69 -3.59 0.25
N GLN A 223 -5.89 -3.01 0.14
CA GLN A 223 -6.57 -2.82 -1.16
C GLN A 223 -6.37 -1.41 -1.75
N LEU A 224 -5.51 -0.59 -1.13
CA LEU A 224 -5.27 0.81 -1.54
C LEU A 224 -4.87 0.96 -3.01
N LEU A 225 -3.96 0.11 -3.50
CA LEU A 225 -3.38 0.23 -4.85
C LEU A 225 -4.06 -0.65 -5.90
N ARG A 226 -5.13 -1.37 -5.53
CA ARG A 226 -5.80 -2.32 -6.43
C ARG A 226 -6.24 -1.64 -7.72
N GLN A 227 -6.92 -0.48 -7.60
CA GLN A 227 -7.42 0.21 -8.79
C GLN A 227 -6.29 0.75 -9.66
N THR A 228 -5.23 1.29 -9.04
CA THR A 228 -4.01 1.72 -9.76
C THR A 228 -3.46 0.61 -10.64
N PHE A 229 -3.34 -0.61 -10.11
CA PHE A 229 -2.81 -1.75 -10.87
C PHE A 229 -3.78 -2.25 -11.95
N LEU A 230 -5.09 -2.18 -11.70
CA LEU A 230 -6.09 -2.48 -12.71
C LEU A 230 -6.03 -1.48 -13.87
N VAL A 231 -5.92 -0.19 -13.59
CA VAL A 231 -5.87 0.85 -14.63
C VAL A 231 -4.59 0.75 -15.44
N LEU A 232 -3.44 0.63 -14.78
CA LEU A 232 -2.14 0.64 -15.46
C LEU A 232 -1.81 -0.66 -16.19
N GLY A 233 -2.35 -1.80 -15.77
CA GLY A 233 -2.03 -3.09 -16.41
C GLY A 233 -3.17 -4.08 -16.50
N GLY A 234 -4.09 -4.12 -15.53
CA GLY A 234 -5.21 -5.06 -15.55
C GLY A 234 -6.17 -4.87 -16.73
N TYR A 235 -6.65 -3.67 -17.00
CA TYR A 235 -7.57 -3.39 -18.12
C TYR A 235 -6.87 -3.53 -19.48
N PRO A 236 -5.67 -2.95 -19.71
CA PRO A 236 -4.94 -3.21 -20.95
C PRO A 236 -4.66 -4.70 -21.17
N GLY A 237 -4.22 -5.40 -20.12
CA GLY A 237 -3.99 -6.84 -20.17
C GLY A 237 -5.27 -7.62 -20.49
N LYS A 238 -6.41 -7.20 -19.94
CA LYS A 238 -7.71 -7.81 -20.25
C LYS A 238 -8.07 -7.72 -21.73
N TRP A 239 -7.78 -6.59 -22.37
CA TRP A 239 -8.02 -6.40 -23.80
C TRP A 239 -7.17 -7.34 -24.66
N LEU A 240 -5.94 -7.64 -24.22
CA LEU A 240 -5.01 -8.49 -24.96
C LEU A 240 -5.28 -9.99 -24.78
N ALA A 241 -5.59 -10.44 -23.57
CA ALA A 241 -5.66 -11.88 -23.24
C ALA A 241 -6.75 -12.25 -22.23
N GLY A 242 -7.84 -11.49 -22.18
CA GLY A 242 -9.00 -11.78 -21.33
C GLY A 242 -8.66 -11.83 -19.84
N ASP A 243 -9.31 -12.71 -19.08
CA ASP A 243 -9.15 -12.77 -17.62
C ASP A 243 -7.72 -13.14 -17.17
N LEU A 244 -6.99 -13.93 -17.97
CA LEU A 244 -5.58 -14.21 -17.70
C LEU A 244 -4.75 -12.95 -17.94
N GLY A 245 -4.96 -12.27 -19.06
CA GLY A 245 -4.29 -10.98 -19.33
C GLY A 245 -4.54 -9.95 -18.24
N MET A 246 -5.77 -9.89 -17.69
CA MET A 246 -6.10 -9.03 -16.55
C MET A 246 -5.27 -9.38 -15.30
N LEU A 247 -5.17 -10.67 -14.97
CA LEU A 247 -4.39 -11.14 -13.84
C LEU A 247 -2.91 -10.79 -13.98
N PHE A 248 -2.28 -11.18 -15.09
CA PHE A 248 -0.86 -10.95 -15.34
C PHE A 248 -0.55 -9.45 -15.46
N GLY A 249 -1.36 -8.71 -16.22
CA GLY A 249 -1.21 -7.27 -16.39
C GLY A 249 -1.27 -6.51 -15.06
N THR A 250 -2.17 -6.89 -14.15
CA THR A 250 -2.26 -6.29 -12.81
C THR A 250 -0.97 -6.48 -12.02
N PHE A 251 -0.39 -7.68 -12.03
CA PHE A 251 0.82 -7.98 -11.25
C PHE A 251 2.10 -7.43 -11.90
N ILE A 252 2.17 -7.37 -13.23
CA ILE A 252 3.24 -6.67 -13.95
C ILE A 252 3.21 -5.17 -13.61
N ALA A 253 2.04 -4.54 -13.68
CA ALA A 253 1.88 -3.14 -13.30
C ALA A 253 2.24 -2.92 -11.81
N SER A 254 1.86 -3.83 -10.92
CA SER A 254 2.28 -3.80 -9.52
C SER A 254 3.80 -3.85 -9.37
N GLY A 255 4.48 -4.76 -10.08
CA GLY A 255 5.93 -4.87 -10.05
C GLY A 255 6.65 -3.62 -10.54
N LEU A 256 6.24 -3.12 -11.70
CA LEU A 256 6.78 -1.88 -12.28
C LEU A 256 6.50 -0.66 -11.41
N PHE A 257 5.32 -0.58 -10.78
CA PHE A 257 4.98 0.52 -9.89
C PHE A 257 5.95 0.61 -8.70
N HIS A 258 6.24 -0.51 -8.03
CA HIS A 258 7.20 -0.53 -6.93
C HIS A 258 8.62 -0.27 -7.41
N GLU A 259 8.99 -0.81 -8.58
CA GLU A 259 10.33 -0.67 -9.11
C GLU A 259 10.63 0.75 -9.62
N CYS A 260 9.71 1.39 -10.34
CA CYS A 260 9.84 2.79 -10.75
C CYS A 260 9.98 3.72 -9.54
N ALA A 261 9.26 3.42 -8.45
CA ALA A 261 9.39 4.19 -7.24
C ALA A 261 10.77 4.00 -6.59
N MET A 262 11.34 2.78 -6.62
CA MET A 262 12.71 2.56 -6.14
C MET A 262 13.76 3.18 -7.07
N TYR A 263 13.52 3.18 -8.38
CA TYR A 263 14.37 3.83 -9.38
C TYR A 263 14.53 5.33 -9.08
N SER A 264 13.49 5.98 -8.55
CA SER A 264 13.53 7.40 -8.14
C SER A 264 14.55 7.70 -7.03
N MET A 265 15.06 6.68 -6.33
CA MET A 265 16.16 6.84 -5.37
C MET A 265 17.53 7.00 -6.04
N GLY A 266 17.60 7.00 -7.38
CA GLY A 266 18.82 7.27 -8.14
C GLY A 266 19.84 6.12 -8.13
N ARG A 267 19.40 4.90 -7.77
CA ARG A 267 20.28 3.72 -7.62
C ARG A 267 20.11 2.67 -8.71
N GLY A 268 19.58 3.08 -9.86
CA GLY A 268 19.35 2.19 -11.00
C GLY A 268 18.13 1.29 -10.85
N PHE A 269 17.86 0.55 -11.92
CA PHE A 269 16.71 -0.34 -12.05
C PHE A 269 17.12 -1.78 -11.67
N ASP A 270 16.30 -2.45 -10.88
CA ASP A 270 16.49 -3.84 -10.46
C ASP A 270 15.22 -4.65 -10.76
N HIS A 271 15.32 -5.57 -11.74
CA HIS A 271 14.19 -6.39 -12.16
C HIS A 271 13.69 -7.34 -11.06
N THR A 272 14.45 -7.59 -9.98
CA THR A 272 14.07 -8.50 -8.89
C THR A 272 12.72 -8.13 -8.28
N VAL A 273 12.44 -6.83 -8.10
CA VAL A 273 11.17 -6.34 -7.58
C VAL A 273 10.03 -6.64 -8.55
N SER A 274 10.24 -6.30 -9.82
CA SER A 274 9.24 -6.53 -10.89
C SER A 274 8.95 -8.02 -11.07
N LEU A 275 9.98 -8.87 -11.00
CA LEU A 275 9.87 -10.32 -11.13
C LEU A 275 9.08 -10.93 -9.97
N PHE A 276 9.34 -10.53 -8.72
CA PHE A 276 8.62 -11.05 -7.56
C PHE A 276 7.11 -10.79 -7.66
N PHE A 277 6.71 -9.57 -8.03
CA PHE A 277 5.30 -9.24 -8.19
C PHE A 277 4.70 -9.93 -9.42
N THR A 278 5.40 -9.97 -10.55
CA THR A 278 4.91 -10.67 -11.76
C THR A 278 4.69 -12.16 -11.52
N MET A 279 5.54 -12.81 -10.73
CA MET A 279 5.44 -14.22 -10.36
C MET A 279 4.15 -14.56 -9.58
N GLN A 280 3.48 -13.57 -8.98
CA GLN A 280 2.20 -13.79 -8.31
C GLN A 280 1.10 -14.25 -9.28
N GLY A 281 1.16 -13.83 -10.56
CA GLY A 281 0.24 -14.30 -11.60
C GLY A 281 0.28 -15.83 -11.77
N PRO A 282 1.44 -16.43 -12.12
CA PRO A 282 1.63 -17.87 -12.17
C PRO A 282 1.25 -18.59 -10.87
N ILE A 283 1.65 -18.05 -9.72
CA ILE A 283 1.32 -18.63 -8.40
C ILE A 283 -0.20 -18.75 -8.21
N LEU A 284 -0.98 -17.72 -8.56
CA LEU A 284 -2.44 -17.75 -8.44
C LEU A 284 -3.09 -18.67 -9.48
N VAL A 285 -2.49 -18.83 -10.66
CA VAL A 285 -2.91 -19.84 -11.63
C VAL A 285 -2.66 -21.24 -11.07
N LEU A 286 -1.53 -21.49 -10.41
CA LEU A 286 -1.23 -22.76 -9.76
C LEU A 286 -2.24 -23.08 -8.64
N GLU A 287 -2.63 -22.11 -7.81
CA GLU A 287 -3.69 -22.33 -6.80
C GLU A 287 -5.05 -22.68 -7.46
N ARG A 288 -5.34 -22.10 -8.63
CA ARG A 288 -6.55 -22.42 -9.39
C ARG A 288 -6.49 -23.81 -10.00
N VAL A 289 -5.34 -24.21 -10.56
CA VAL A 289 -5.10 -25.57 -11.07
C VAL A 289 -5.20 -26.58 -9.95
N TRP A 290 -4.59 -26.31 -8.79
CA TRP A 290 -4.71 -27.12 -7.58
C TRP A 290 -6.18 -27.39 -7.22
N ARG A 291 -7.00 -26.33 -7.20
CA ARG A 291 -8.44 -26.48 -6.96
C ARG A 291 -9.14 -27.34 -8.01
N LYS A 292 -8.77 -27.20 -9.27
CA LYS A 292 -9.37 -27.98 -10.36
C LYS A 292 -8.99 -29.46 -10.29
N VAL A 293 -7.74 -29.78 -9.93
CA VAL A 293 -7.21 -31.15 -9.86
C VAL A 293 -7.66 -31.86 -8.59
N THR A 294 -7.58 -31.19 -7.44
CA THR A 294 -7.85 -31.82 -6.13
C THR A 294 -9.28 -31.64 -5.62
N GLY A 295 -10.06 -30.75 -6.25
CA GLY A 295 -11.37 -30.32 -5.76
C GLY A 295 -11.31 -29.42 -4.52
N ARG A 296 -10.13 -29.16 -3.93
CA ARG A 296 -9.94 -28.41 -2.68
C ARG A 296 -9.23 -27.08 -2.94
N ARG A 297 -9.62 -26.02 -2.24
CA ARG A 297 -8.86 -24.76 -2.26
C ARG A 297 -7.57 -24.93 -1.46
N VAL A 298 -6.51 -24.23 -1.85
CA VAL A 298 -5.35 -24.04 -0.98
C VAL A 298 -5.82 -23.32 0.28
N GLY A 299 -5.46 -23.84 1.44
CA GLY A 299 -5.95 -23.34 2.73
C GLY A 299 -5.41 -24.12 3.92
N GLY A 300 -5.78 -23.69 5.13
CA GLY A 300 -5.35 -24.30 6.39
C GLY A 300 -3.84 -24.18 6.64
N LEU A 301 -3.28 -25.10 7.43
CA LEU A 301 -1.88 -25.05 7.84
C LEU A 301 -0.91 -25.13 6.65
N PHE A 302 -1.12 -26.09 5.73
CA PHE A 302 -0.27 -26.24 4.55
C PHE A 302 -0.37 -25.05 3.60
N GLY A 303 -1.57 -24.48 3.44
CA GLY A 303 -1.76 -23.25 2.70
C GLY A 303 -1.02 -22.05 3.33
N ARG A 304 -0.98 -21.96 4.67
CA ARG A 304 -0.19 -20.95 5.36
C ARG A 304 1.32 -21.15 5.17
N LEU A 305 1.80 -22.39 5.25
CA LEU A 305 3.21 -22.71 4.93
C LEU A 305 3.55 -22.36 3.48
N TRP A 306 2.63 -22.57 2.55
CA TRP A 306 2.75 -22.15 1.15
C TRP A 306 2.83 -20.63 0.99
N VAL A 307 1.98 -19.87 1.69
CA VAL A 307 2.08 -18.40 1.70
C VAL A 307 3.42 -17.94 2.28
N TYR A 308 3.84 -18.53 3.40
CA TYR A 308 5.10 -18.16 4.05
C TYR A 308 6.33 -18.54 3.22
N SER A 309 6.32 -19.65 2.48
CA SER A 309 7.43 -19.97 1.59
C SER A 309 7.58 -18.90 0.49
N ILE A 310 6.47 -18.38 -0.04
CA ILE A 310 6.50 -17.29 -1.03
C ILE A 310 6.97 -15.98 -0.42
N LEU A 311 6.43 -15.59 0.74
CA LEU A 311 6.77 -14.31 1.36
C LEU A 311 8.18 -14.31 1.97
N PHE A 312 8.59 -15.37 2.65
CA PHE A 312 9.86 -15.38 3.37
C PHE A 312 11.04 -15.93 2.57
N LEU A 313 10.82 -16.74 1.52
CA LEU A 313 11.94 -17.21 0.69
C LEU A 313 12.11 -16.33 -0.54
N TRP A 314 11.03 -16.08 -1.29
CA TRP A 314 11.12 -15.37 -2.56
C TRP A 314 11.10 -13.86 -2.39
N ALA A 315 10.26 -13.33 -1.48
CA ALA A 315 10.21 -11.88 -1.28
C ALA A 315 11.47 -11.32 -0.59
N GLN A 316 12.30 -12.17 0.03
CA GLN A 316 13.62 -11.74 0.54
C GLN A 316 14.51 -11.18 -0.55
N LEU A 317 14.47 -11.71 -1.78
CA LEU A 317 15.25 -11.18 -2.89
C LEU A 317 14.83 -9.76 -3.25
N MET A 318 13.51 -9.50 -3.27
CA MET A 318 12.96 -8.16 -3.48
C MET A 318 13.36 -7.21 -2.35
N VAL A 319 13.24 -7.63 -1.09
CA VAL A 319 13.61 -6.79 0.07
C VAL A 319 15.11 -6.51 0.09
N ASN A 320 15.95 -7.47 -0.31
CA ASN A 320 17.38 -7.24 -0.50
C ASN A 320 17.64 -6.19 -1.59
N ALA A 321 16.93 -6.25 -2.71
CA ALA A 321 17.04 -5.25 -3.78
C ALA A 321 16.64 -3.85 -3.29
N TRP A 322 15.66 -3.74 -2.37
CA TRP A 322 15.33 -2.47 -1.74
C TRP A 322 16.44 -1.95 -0.82
N HIS A 323 16.99 -2.81 0.03
CA HIS A 323 18.06 -2.44 0.97
C HIS A 323 19.38 -2.12 0.28
N ARG A 324 19.75 -2.86 -0.78
CA ARG A 324 20.92 -2.54 -1.61
C ARG A 324 20.84 -1.15 -2.24
N ARG A 325 19.64 -0.59 -2.34
CA ARG A 325 19.36 0.74 -2.90
C ARG A 325 19.07 1.80 -1.83
N GLY A 326 19.33 1.49 -0.56
CA GLY A 326 19.31 2.47 0.53
C GLY A 326 17.99 2.61 1.26
N LEU A 327 17.00 1.73 1.03
CA LEU A 327 15.70 1.84 1.71
C LEU A 327 15.84 1.86 3.24
N GLY A 328 16.68 0.99 3.81
CA GLY A 328 16.87 0.87 5.26
C GLY A 328 17.59 2.05 5.92
N GLY A 329 18.32 2.87 5.16
CA GLY A 329 19.00 4.06 5.68
C GLY A 329 18.26 5.37 5.44
N GLY A 330 17.18 5.35 4.67
CA GLY A 330 16.32 6.51 4.48
C GLY A 330 15.55 6.87 5.75
N MET A 331 15.07 8.11 5.84
CA MET A 331 14.24 8.56 6.96
C MET A 331 12.75 8.57 6.58
N VAL A 332 11.94 7.80 7.30
CA VAL A 332 10.48 7.81 7.13
C VAL A 332 9.82 8.83 8.06
N ILE A 333 10.23 8.85 9.33
CA ILE A 333 9.80 9.85 10.30
C ILE A 333 10.96 10.82 10.50
N THR A 334 10.76 12.07 10.07
CA THR A 334 11.77 13.09 10.26
C THR A 334 11.53 13.75 11.60
N ILE A 335 12.09 13.17 12.65
CA ILE A 335 12.31 13.95 13.87
C ILE A 335 13.36 15.01 13.48
N PRO A 336 13.10 16.31 13.69
CA PRO A 336 14.13 17.32 13.47
C PRO A 336 15.32 16.93 14.35
N GLN A 337 16.40 16.47 13.73
CA GLN A 337 17.62 16.24 14.47
C GLN A 337 18.05 17.58 15.05
N PRO A 338 18.35 17.68 16.36
CA PRO A 338 19.03 18.86 16.87
C PRO A 338 20.29 19.01 16.03
N CYS A 339 20.43 20.17 15.36
CA CYS A 339 21.46 20.47 14.37
C CYS A 339 22.72 19.65 14.59
N GLN A 340 22.88 18.54 13.85
CA GLN A 340 24.19 17.91 13.75
C GLN A 340 25.05 18.96 13.04
N ALA A 341 25.88 19.64 13.82
CA ALA A 341 26.88 20.55 13.32
C ALA A 341 27.58 19.86 12.17
N ALA A 342 27.46 20.45 10.97
CA ALA A 342 28.09 19.94 9.78
C ALA A 342 29.54 19.62 10.11
N ILE A 343 29.89 18.34 10.20
CA ILE A 343 31.28 17.91 10.28
C ILE A 343 31.83 18.31 8.92
N PRO A 344 32.75 19.29 8.84
CA PRO A 344 33.28 19.73 7.56
C PRO A 344 33.91 18.53 6.88
N SER A 345 33.42 18.21 5.69
CA SER A 345 34.05 17.23 4.82
C SER A 345 35.44 17.75 4.47
N ASN A 346 36.46 17.29 5.17
CA ASN A 346 37.84 17.44 4.72
C ASN A 346 38.00 16.58 3.47
N ARG A 347 37.80 17.21 2.30
CA ARG A 347 38.36 16.70 1.05
C ARG A 347 39.86 17.02 1.10
N ALA A 348 40.67 15.97 1.24
CA ALA A 348 42.06 15.96 0.83
C ALA A 348 42.15 15.37 -0.58
#